data_AF-A0AAV5FHX1-F1
#
_entry.id   AF-A0AAV5FHX1-F1
#
_cell.length_a   1.000
_cell.length_b   1.000
_cell.length_c   1.000
_cell.angle_alpha   90.00
_cell.angle_beta   90.00
_cell.angle_gamma   90.00
#
_symmetry.space_group_name_H-M   'P 1'
#
loop_
_entity.id
_entity.type
_entity.pdbx_description
1 polymer ?
#
loop_
_entity_poly.entity_id
_entity_poly.type
_entity_poly.pdbx_seq_one_letter_code
_entity_poly.pdbx_strand_id
1 'polypeptide(L)'
;MVVPVLLFVGLIFIPIGLACIAASNKVIEVVYQYETLCVPERMLDNKVAYIQDPSIDKTCTIFLKVPKDMKMPIYIYYQLDKFYQNHRRYVKSRSDAQLRNPKKVNDTRSCKPEATVHGNPIVPCGLVAWSLFNDTYSFARGNEMLMVNKQGISWRSEREHIFGKHVYPRNFQNGTLIGGGRLDANKPLNKQEDLMVWMRTAALPTFRKLYGKIETDLHADELITVTTQNNYNSYSYGGKKTLVLSTAGVLGGKNNFLGRAYVMVGMACLLLGLFLTLLCIVFPMKEEHLALRYPTSRLPRR
;
A
#
# COMPACT_ATOMS: atom_id res chain seq x y z
N MET A 1 31.79 -7.17 -28.37
CA MET A 1 30.47 -7.68 -27.90
C MET A 1 29.76 -6.73 -26.94
N VAL A 2 30.46 -5.99 -26.08
CA VAL A 2 29.83 -5.13 -25.05
C VAL A 2 29.08 -3.92 -25.62
N VAL A 3 29.65 -3.21 -26.62
CA VAL A 3 29.03 -1.98 -27.17
C VAL A 3 27.64 -2.22 -27.80
N PRO A 4 27.45 -3.24 -28.67
CA PRO A 4 26.11 -3.52 -29.21
C PRO A 4 25.06 -3.81 -28.14
N VAL A 5 25.43 -4.51 -27.06
CA VAL A 5 24.52 -4.82 -25.94
C VAL A 5 24.11 -3.54 -25.21
N LEU A 6 25.07 -2.65 -24.91
CA LEU A 6 24.80 -1.38 -24.23
C LEU A 6 23.86 -0.48 -25.04
N LEU A 7 24.11 -0.36 -26.35
CA LEU A 7 23.25 0.42 -27.25
C LEU A 7 21.84 -0.19 -27.35
N PHE A 8 21.74 -1.52 -27.48
CA PHE A 8 20.46 -2.22 -27.54
C PHE A 8 19.63 -2.03 -26.25
N VAL A 9 20.25 -2.20 -25.08
CA VAL A 9 19.58 -1.98 -23.79
C VAL A 9 19.12 -0.52 -23.67
N GLY A 10 19.97 0.45 -24.03
CA GLY A 10 19.60 1.87 -24.02
C GLY A 10 18.39 2.17 -24.91
N LEU A 11 18.41 1.68 -26.15
CA LEU A 11 17.34 1.89 -27.14
C LEU A 11 16.00 1.28 -26.73
N ILE A 12 16.00 0.20 -25.93
CA ILE A 12 14.76 -0.44 -25.44
C ILE A 12 14.29 0.17 -24.11
N PHE A 13 15.20 0.42 -23.18
CA PHE A 13 14.82 0.83 -21.83
C PHE A 13 14.27 2.25 -21.79
N ILE A 14 14.79 3.16 -22.63
CA ILE A 14 14.30 4.54 -22.72
C ILE A 14 12.82 4.60 -23.14
N PRO A 15 12.38 4.03 -24.27
CA PRO A 15 10.98 4.09 -24.68
C PRO A 15 10.05 3.35 -23.71
N ILE A 16 10.46 2.23 -23.13
CA ILE A 16 9.70 1.54 -22.07
C ILE A 16 9.53 2.47 -20.86
N GLY A 17 10.62 3.10 -20.41
CA GLY A 17 10.59 4.01 -19.27
C GLY A 17 9.68 5.22 -19.50
N LEU A 18 9.76 5.83 -20.69
CA LEU A 18 8.87 6.94 -21.08
C LEU A 18 7.41 6.49 -21.15
N ALA A 19 7.12 5.31 -21.70
CA ALA A 19 5.77 4.74 -21.73
C ALA A 19 5.23 4.49 -20.31
N CYS A 20 6.05 3.98 -19.39
CA CYS A 20 5.68 3.81 -17.99
C CYS A 20 5.37 5.15 -17.29
N ILE A 21 6.19 6.19 -17.52
CA ILE A 21 5.95 7.54 -16.99
C ILE A 21 4.64 8.10 -17.55
N ALA A 22 4.41 7.98 -18.85
CA ALA A 22 3.19 8.44 -19.49
C ALA A 22 1.94 7.72 -18.94
N ALA A 23 2.01 6.39 -18.77
CA ALA A 23 0.93 5.61 -18.19
C ALA A 23 0.63 6.02 -16.73
N SER A 24 1.66 6.25 -15.93
CA SER A 24 1.52 6.68 -14.53
C SER A 24 0.97 8.11 -14.42
N ASN A 25 1.38 9.03 -15.30
CA ASN A 25 0.88 10.41 -15.29
C ASN A 25 -0.60 10.55 -15.68
N LYS A 26 -1.18 9.53 -16.34
CA LYS A 26 -2.63 9.45 -16.60
C LYS A 26 -3.44 9.13 -15.35
N VAL A 27 -2.81 8.58 -14.30
CA VAL A 27 -3.50 8.28 -13.04
C VAL A 27 -3.74 9.58 -12.26
N ILE A 28 -4.99 9.77 -11.85
CA ILE A 28 -5.43 10.95 -11.09
C ILE A 28 -5.61 10.50 -9.65
N GLU A 29 -5.01 11.25 -8.72
CA GLU A 29 -5.14 11.04 -7.28
C GLU A 29 -5.60 12.34 -6.61
N VAL A 30 -6.59 12.24 -5.73
CA VAL A 30 -6.99 13.29 -4.78
C VAL A 30 -6.56 12.81 -3.39
N VAL A 31 -5.62 13.53 -2.77
CA VAL A 31 -5.00 13.14 -1.49
C VAL A 31 -5.33 14.19 -0.46
N TYR A 32 -6.01 13.80 0.63
CA TYR A 32 -6.45 14.72 1.67
C TYR A 32 -6.11 14.18 3.07
N GLN A 33 -5.20 14.86 3.77
CA GLN A 33 -4.81 14.51 5.14
C GLN A 33 -5.77 15.15 6.14
N TYR A 34 -6.56 14.35 6.84
CA TYR A 34 -7.65 14.86 7.69
C TYR A 34 -7.39 14.72 9.20
N GLU A 35 -6.38 13.96 9.62
CA GLU A 35 -6.15 13.62 11.03
C GLU A 35 -6.23 14.81 12.00
N THR A 36 -5.47 15.89 11.80
CA THR A 36 -5.51 17.06 12.69
C THR A 36 -6.68 18.00 12.38
N LEU A 37 -7.15 18.03 11.12
CA LEU A 37 -8.26 18.90 10.69
C LEU A 37 -9.61 18.46 11.27
N CYS A 38 -9.75 17.18 11.62
CA CYS A 38 -10.93 16.61 12.24
C CYS A 38 -10.88 16.62 13.78
N VAL A 39 -10.01 17.43 14.38
CA VAL A 39 -9.95 17.67 15.82
C VAL A 39 -10.45 19.10 16.10
N PRO A 40 -11.39 19.29 17.04
CA PRO A 40 -11.84 20.63 17.43
C PRO A 40 -10.67 21.49 17.94
N GLU A 41 -10.67 22.78 17.63
CA GLU A 41 -9.57 23.71 17.99
C GLU A 41 -9.21 23.65 19.47
N ARG A 42 -10.22 23.61 20.35
CA ARG A 42 -10.07 23.51 21.82
C ARG A 42 -9.37 22.23 22.31
N MET A 43 -9.26 21.19 21.47
CA MET A 43 -8.65 19.89 21.80
C MET A 43 -7.35 19.63 21.03
N LEU A 44 -6.83 20.60 20.27
CA LEU A 44 -5.64 20.41 19.43
C LEU A 44 -4.39 20.05 20.24
N ASP A 45 -4.26 20.58 21.46
CA ASP A 45 -3.15 20.28 22.36
C ASP A 45 -3.28 18.90 23.04
N ASN A 46 -4.50 18.33 23.07
CA ASN A 46 -4.77 17.05 23.71
C ASN A 46 -5.62 16.13 22.81
N LYS A 47 -5.10 15.83 21.62
CA LYS A 47 -5.76 14.98 20.61
C LYS A 47 -6.02 13.55 21.11
N VAL A 48 -5.17 13.05 22.01
CA VAL A 48 -5.32 11.70 22.59
C VAL A 48 -6.55 11.64 23.51
N ALA A 49 -6.80 12.66 24.33
CA ALA A 49 -8.02 12.73 25.12
C ALA A 49 -9.27 12.81 24.22
N TYR A 50 -9.22 13.64 23.16
CA TYR A 50 -10.32 13.75 22.20
C TYR A 50 -10.70 12.41 21.56
N ILE A 51 -9.72 11.65 21.06
CA ILE A 51 -10.01 10.39 20.36
C ILE A 51 -10.46 9.27 21.31
N GLN A 52 -10.02 9.31 22.57
CA GLN A 52 -10.35 8.31 23.57
C GLN A 52 -11.69 8.57 24.27
N ASP A 53 -12.20 9.80 24.25
CA ASP A 53 -13.47 10.15 24.87
C ASP A 53 -14.65 9.61 24.05
N PRO A 54 -15.42 8.61 24.53
CA PRO A 54 -16.54 8.05 23.80
C PRO A 54 -17.74 8.99 23.68
N SER A 55 -17.84 10.03 24.53
CA SER A 55 -18.97 10.96 24.57
C SER A 55 -18.93 12.02 23.46
N ILE A 56 -17.74 12.26 22.88
CA ILE A 56 -17.56 13.24 21.83
C ILE A 56 -17.86 12.62 20.46
N ASP A 57 -18.69 13.28 19.66
CA ASP A 57 -18.89 12.91 18.26
C ASP A 57 -17.62 13.20 17.44
N LYS A 58 -17.15 12.19 16.70
CA LYS A 58 -15.96 12.29 15.83
C LYS A 58 -16.31 12.47 14.35
N THR A 59 -17.56 12.83 14.07
CA THR A 59 -17.99 13.20 12.72
C THR A 59 -17.23 14.42 12.23
N CYS A 60 -16.67 14.32 11.03
CA CYS A 60 -15.92 15.39 10.39
C CYS A 60 -16.31 15.48 8.92
N THR A 61 -16.58 16.69 8.43
CA THR A 61 -16.93 16.94 7.04
C THR A 61 -15.76 17.56 6.30
N ILE A 62 -15.42 16.96 5.16
CA ILE A 62 -14.29 17.34 4.30
C ILE A 62 -14.84 17.66 2.92
N PHE A 63 -14.30 18.70 2.29
CA PHE A 63 -14.65 19.05 0.91
C PHE A 63 -13.48 18.76 -0.01
N LEU A 64 -13.68 17.84 -0.96
CA LEU A 64 -12.67 17.44 -1.93
C LEU A 64 -13.03 18.01 -3.30
N LYS A 65 -12.17 18.86 -3.84
CA LYS A 65 -12.29 19.34 -5.22
C LYS A 65 -11.62 18.35 -6.18
N VAL A 66 -12.37 17.87 -7.17
CA VAL A 66 -11.86 16.94 -8.19
C VAL A 66 -10.99 17.71 -9.19
N PRO A 67 -9.69 17.40 -9.32
CA PRO A 67 -8.79 18.22 -10.13
C PRO A 67 -8.95 17.98 -11.64
N LYS A 68 -9.39 16.79 -12.03
CA LYS A 68 -9.56 16.32 -13.42
C LYS A 68 -10.58 15.18 -13.44
N ASP A 69 -11.22 14.96 -14.58
CA ASP A 69 -12.17 13.86 -14.78
C ASP A 69 -11.58 12.50 -14.34
N MET A 70 -12.26 11.85 -13.41
CA MET A 70 -11.94 10.52 -12.90
C MET A 70 -12.98 9.51 -13.41
N LYS A 71 -12.53 8.57 -14.24
CA LYS A 71 -13.37 7.49 -14.74
C LYS A 71 -13.53 6.37 -13.72
N MET A 72 -14.73 5.82 -13.63
CA MET A 72 -15.04 4.67 -12.77
C MET A 72 -14.26 3.41 -13.21
N PRO A 73 -13.97 2.47 -12.28
CA PRO A 73 -14.15 2.58 -10.84
C PRO A 73 -13.11 3.51 -10.20
N ILE A 74 -13.56 4.35 -9.26
CA ILE A 74 -12.70 5.23 -8.47
C ILE A 74 -12.42 4.55 -7.15
N TYR A 75 -11.15 4.26 -6.89
CA TYR A 75 -10.73 3.54 -5.70
C TYR A 75 -10.54 4.49 -4.53
N ILE A 76 -11.11 4.12 -3.39
CA ILE A 76 -10.96 4.83 -2.12
C ILE A 76 -9.91 4.09 -1.30
N TYR A 77 -8.83 4.78 -0.93
CA TYR A 77 -7.84 4.26 0.00
C TYR A 77 -7.80 5.11 1.25
N TYR A 78 -7.56 4.45 2.39
CA TYR A 78 -6.98 5.14 3.54
C TYR A 78 -5.48 4.91 3.54
N GLN A 79 -4.74 5.94 3.92
CA GLN A 79 -3.30 5.89 4.14
C GLN A 79 -3.02 6.17 5.61
N LEU A 80 -2.22 5.29 6.21
CA LEU A 80 -1.66 5.50 7.54
C LEU A 80 -0.17 5.77 7.41
N ASP A 81 0.31 6.71 8.22
CA ASP A 81 1.72 7.03 8.37
C ASP A 81 2.23 6.64 9.76
N LYS A 82 3.52 6.28 9.85
CA LYS A 82 4.20 5.81 11.08
C LYS A 82 3.52 4.63 11.78
N PHE A 83 2.83 3.78 11.02
CA PHE A 83 2.20 2.57 11.56
C PHE A 83 2.97 1.32 11.12
N TYR A 84 3.70 0.70 12.03
CA TYR A 84 4.69 -0.34 11.72
C TYR A 84 4.09 -1.76 11.69
N GLN A 85 3.27 -2.07 10.67
CA GLN A 85 2.74 -3.44 10.50
C GLN A 85 3.83 -4.48 10.27
N ASN A 86 5.01 -4.07 9.81
CA ASN A 86 6.15 -4.94 9.53
C ASN A 86 6.96 -5.33 10.78
N HIS A 87 6.60 -4.82 11.97
CA HIS A 87 7.29 -5.19 13.20
C HIS A 87 7.17 -6.70 13.47
N ARG A 88 8.28 -7.39 13.75
CA ARG A 88 8.35 -8.86 13.88
C ARG A 88 7.28 -9.44 14.81
N ARG A 89 7.02 -8.81 15.97
CA ARG A 89 6.00 -9.27 16.92
C ARG A 89 4.58 -9.07 16.39
N TYR A 90 4.34 -7.97 15.68
CA TYR A 90 3.04 -7.64 15.12
C TYR A 90 2.68 -8.63 14.01
N VAL A 91 3.56 -8.84 13.02
CA VAL A 91 3.34 -9.77 11.90
C VAL A 91 3.08 -11.20 12.38
N LYS A 92 3.80 -11.66 13.41
CA LYS A 92 3.64 -13.00 13.97
C LYS A 92 2.38 -13.15 14.82
N SER A 93 1.77 -12.06 15.29
CA SER A 93 0.62 -12.08 16.19
C SER A 93 -0.68 -12.28 15.42
N ARG A 94 -0.86 -13.51 14.92
CA ARG A 94 -2.06 -14.03 14.24
C ARG A 94 -2.02 -15.56 14.18
N SER A 95 -3.14 -16.21 13.86
CA SER A 95 -3.21 -17.66 13.65
C SER A 95 -3.87 -18.01 12.31
N ASP A 96 -3.06 -18.37 11.32
CA ASP A 96 -3.56 -18.70 9.97
C ASP A 96 -4.41 -19.98 9.98
N ALA A 97 -4.14 -20.92 10.91
CA ALA A 97 -4.98 -22.10 11.12
C ALA A 97 -6.38 -21.72 11.65
N GLN A 98 -6.45 -20.79 12.59
CA GLN A 98 -7.70 -20.27 13.15
C GLN A 98 -8.53 -19.53 12.09
N LEU A 99 -7.89 -18.73 11.24
CA LEU A 99 -8.57 -17.98 10.16
C LEU A 99 -9.24 -18.90 9.14
N ARG A 100 -8.64 -20.06 8.87
CA ARG A 100 -9.10 -21.00 7.84
C ARG A 100 -10.13 -22.00 8.36
N ASN A 101 -9.91 -22.55 9.56
CA ASN A 101 -10.62 -23.74 10.01
C ASN A 101 -11.33 -23.51 11.36
N PRO A 102 -12.67 -23.67 11.44
CA PRO A 102 -13.41 -23.50 12.69
C PRO A 102 -13.02 -24.50 13.78
N LYS A 103 -12.39 -25.63 13.44
CA LYS A 103 -11.87 -26.60 14.42
C LYS A 103 -10.57 -26.15 15.10
N LYS A 104 -9.93 -25.08 14.59
CA LYS A 104 -8.66 -24.54 15.11
C LYS A 104 -8.85 -23.26 15.91
N VAL A 105 -10.06 -23.01 16.44
CA VAL A 105 -10.37 -21.85 17.29
C VAL A 105 -9.41 -21.69 18.47
N ASN A 106 -8.99 -22.80 19.08
CA ASN A 106 -8.08 -22.79 20.24
C ASN A 106 -6.60 -22.61 19.87
N ASP A 107 -6.25 -22.59 18.58
CA ASP A 107 -4.86 -22.40 18.13
C ASP A 107 -4.46 -20.91 18.19
N THR A 108 -4.16 -20.46 19.40
CA THR A 108 -3.90 -19.04 19.73
C THR A 108 -2.47 -18.78 20.19
N ARG A 109 -1.58 -19.79 20.13
CA ARG A 109 -0.20 -19.72 20.67
C ARG A 109 0.60 -18.55 20.09
N SER A 110 0.46 -18.29 18.79
CA SER A 110 1.13 -17.18 18.10
C SER A 110 0.44 -15.83 18.29
N CYS A 111 -0.81 -15.79 18.77
CA CYS A 111 -1.63 -14.58 18.83
C CYS A 111 -1.37 -13.67 20.04
N LYS A 112 -0.37 -13.97 20.88
CA LYS A 112 -0.08 -13.11 22.04
C LYS A 112 0.26 -11.67 21.60
N PRO A 113 -0.10 -10.64 22.41
CA PRO A 113 -0.86 -10.73 23.66
C PRO A 113 -2.37 -10.96 23.47
N GLU A 114 -2.94 -10.57 22.32
CA GLU A 114 -4.40 -10.61 22.03
C GLU A 114 -4.88 -12.01 21.61
N ALA A 115 -4.60 -13.02 22.42
CA ALA A 115 -4.94 -14.41 22.17
C ALA A 115 -6.32 -14.78 22.74
N THR A 116 -6.62 -14.32 23.96
CA THR A 116 -7.81 -14.68 24.73
C THR A 116 -8.34 -13.48 25.51
N VAL A 117 -9.61 -13.52 25.86
CA VAL A 117 -10.25 -12.57 26.78
C VAL A 117 -11.07 -13.36 27.80
N HIS A 118 -10.88 -13.08 29.09
CA HIS A 118 -11.46 -13.85 30.20
C HIS A 118 -11.28 -15.38 30.06
N GLY A 119 -10.11 -15.82 29.60
CA GLY A 119 -9.79 -17.24 29.38
C GLY A 119 -10.35 -17.85 28.10
N ASN A 120 -11.21 -17.15 27.36
CA ASN A 120 -11.81 -17.63 26.11
C ASN A 120 -11.03 -17.15 24.88
N PRO A 121 -10.83 -17.98 23.83
CA PRO A 121 -10.18 -17.57 22.59
C PRO A 121 -10.88 -16.39 21.90
N ILE A 122 -10.09 -15.45 21.43
CA ILE A 122 -10.54 -14.40 20.51
C ILE A 122 -10.51 -14.96 19.08
N VAL A 123 -11.51 -14.67 18.27
CA VAL A 123 -11.56 -15.03 16.85
C VAL A 123 -11.93 -13.79 16.03
N PRO A 124 -11.11 -13.38 15.04
CA PRO A 124 -9.71 -13.77 14.85
C PRO A 124 -8.80 -13.22 15.97
N CYS A 125 -7.86 -14.02 16.46
CA CYS A 125 -6.90 -13.58 17.47
C CYS A 125 -5.68 -12.85 16.89
N GLY A 126 -5.01 -12.09 17.75
CA GLY A 126 -3.71 -11.47 17.50
C GLY A 126 -3.77 -9.98 17.17
N LEU A 127 -2.63 -9.30 17.36
CA LEU A 127 -2.49 -7.84 17.21
C LEU A 127 -2.86 -7.34 15.83
N VAL A 128 -2.60 -8.14 14.78
CA VAL A 128 -2.93 -7.74 13.41
C VAL A 128 -4.42 -7.53 13.29
N ALA A 129 -5.23 -8.51 13.70
CA ALA A 129 -6.68 -8.37 13.64
C ALA A 129 -7.18 -7.35 14.67
N TRP A 130 -6.68 -7.40 15.90
CA TRP A 130 -7.14 -6.57 17.02
C TRP A 130 -7.02 -5.05 16.76
N SER A 131 -6.03 -4.63 15.99
CA SER A 131 -5.82 -3.21 15.63
C SER A 131 -6.52 -2.78 14.33
N LEU A 132 -7.58 -3.49 13.92
CA LEU A 132 -8.35 -3.22 12.69
C LEU A 132 -8.70 -1.74 12.53
N PHE A 133 -8.39 -1.16 11.37
CA PHE A 133 -8.77 0.20 11.03
C PHE A 133 -10.30 0.40 11.08
N ASN A 134 -10.77 1.50 11.68
CA ASN A 134 -12.19 1.69 11.99
C ASN A 134 -12.76 3.09 11.68
N ASP A 135 -12.02 3.93 10.96
CA ASP A 135 -12.65 5.13 10.39
C ASP A 135 -13.61 4.71 9.28
N THR A 136 -14.68 5.49 9.12
CA THR A 136 -15.65 5.30 8.04
C THR A 136 -15.69 6.55 7.17
N TYR A 137 -16.14 6.35 5.93
CA TYR A 137 -16.28 7.41 4.94
C TYR A 137 -17.62 7.25 4.21
N SER A 138 -18.37 8.33 4.09
CA SER A 138 -19.49 8.49 3.16
C SER A 138 -19.23 9.68 2.23
N PHE A 139 -19.75 9.60 1.02
CA PHE A 139 -19.46 10.54 -0.06
C PHE A 139 -20.77 11.07 -0.63
N ALA A 140 -20.82 12.37 -0.91
CA ALA A 140 -21.95 13.01 -1.54
C ALA A 140 -21.49 14.04 -2.58
N ARG A 141 -22.26 14.15 -3.66
CA ARG A 141 -22.14 15.18 -4.69
C ARG A 141 -23.38 16.06 -4.60
N GLY A 142 -23.25 17.23 -3.96
CA GLY A 142 -24.42 18.04 -3.59
C GLY A 142 -25.36 17.24 -2.69
N ASN A 143 -26.59 16.98 -3.17
CA ASN A 143 -27.59 16.18 -2.45
C ASN A 143 -27.60 14.69 -2.84
N GLU A 144 -26.79 14.29 -3.81
CA GLU A 144 -26.71 12.90 -4.27
C GLU A 144 -25.67 12.12 -3.46
N MET A 145 -26.07 11.00 -2.85
CA MET A 145 -25.12 10.11 -2.16
C MET A 145 -24.39 9.21 -3.15
N LEU A 146 -23.06 9.21 -3.09
CA LEU A 146 -22.21 8.33 -3.89
C LEU A 146 -22.00 7.00 -3.16
N MET A 147 -22.53 5.92 -3.73
CA MET A 147 -22.47 4.59 -3.13
C MET A 147 -21.04 4.04 -3.12
N VAL A 148 -20.57 3.65 -1.93
CA VAL A 148 -19.27 2.99 -1.75
C VAL A 148 -19.46 1.48 -1.81
N ASN A 149 -18.99 0.87 -2.89
CA ASN A 149 -18.97 -0.57 -3.04
C ASN A 149 -17.75 -1.15 -2.29
N LYS A 150 -18.01 -1.96 -1.26
CA LYS A 150 -17.00 -2.67 -0.44
C LYS A 150 -16.80 -4.14 -0.82
N GLN A 151 -17.34 -4.57 -1.95
CA GLN A 151 -17.23 -5.94 -2.45
C GLN A 151 -16.11 -6.03 -3.47
N GLY A 152 -15.38 -7.15 -3.47
CA GLY A 152 -14.28 -7.36 -4.42
C GLY A 152 -13.04 -6.50 -4.16
N ILE A 153 -12.84 -6.01 -2.92
CA ILE A 153 -11.67 -5.21 -2.51
C ILE A 153 -10.51 -6.07 -2.00
N SER A 154 -10.78 -7.32 -1.60
CA SER A 154 -9.78 -8.32 -1.29
C SER A 154 -9.47 -9.22 -2.49
N TRP A 155 -8.43 -10.06 -2.38
CA TRP A 155 -8.15 -11.02 -3.43
C TRP A 155 -9.14 -12.19 -3.38
N ARG A 156 -9.48 -12.74 -4.55
CA ARG A 156 -10.36 -13.92 -4.63
C ARG A 156 -9.81 -15.11 -3.83
N SER A 157 -8.50 -15.34 -3.90
CA SER A 157 -7.81 -16.38 -3.13
C SER A 157 -7.93 -16.19 -1.61
N GLU A 158 -8.03 -14.95 -1.12
CA GLU A 158 -8.25 -14.69 0.30
C GLU A 158 -9.65 -15.14 0.73
N ARG A 159 -10.67 -14.78 -0.08
CA ARG A 159 -12.08 -15.14 0.16
C ARG A 159 -12.36 -16.64 0.05
N GLU A 160 -11.60 -17.35 -0.78
CA GLU A 160 -11.84 -18.77 -1.09
C GLU A 160 -10.94 -19.73 -0.31
N HIS A 161 -9.71 -19.34 0.02
CA HIS A 161 -8.69 -20.26 0.55
C HIS A 161 -8.03 -19.82 1.87
N ILE A 162 -8.07 -18.54 2.24
CA ILE A 162 -7.39 -18.04 3.45
C ILE A 162 -8.37 -17.79 4.60
N PHE A 163 -9.53 -17.21 4.33
CA PHE A 163 -10.55 -16.94 5.34
C PHE A 163 -11.68 -17.96 5.22
N GLY A 164 -11.99 -18.64 6.31
CA GLY A 164 -12.96 -19.74 6.33
C GLY A 164 -14.41 -19.28 6.23
N LYS A 165 -15.21 -20.01 5.45
CA LYS A 165 -16.66 -19.76 5.26
C LYS A 165 -17.52 -20.03 6.50
N HIS A 166 -16.99 -20.82 7.43
CA HIS A 166 -17.65 -21.21 8.68
C HIS A 166 -16.90 -20.73 9.92
N VAL A 167 -15.98 -19.77 9.75
CA VAL A 167 -15.29 -19.12 10.87
C VAL A 167 -15.97 -17.78 11.11
N TYR A 168 -16.50 -17.57 12.30
CA TYR A 168 -17.21 -16.36 12.70
C TYR A 168 -16.43 -15.65 13.82
N PRO A 169 -16.47 -14.31 13.88
CA PRO A 169 -15.88 -13.58 14.99
C PRO A 169 -16.44 -14.03 16.34
N ARG A 170 -15.57 -14.15 17.34
CA ARG A 170 -15.93 -14.52 18.74
C ARG A 170 -15.07 -13.73 19.70
N ASN A 171 -15.69 -13.16 20.74
CA ASN A 171 -15.02 -12.41 21.79
C ASN A 171 -14.10 -11.26 21.30
N PHE A 172 -14.29 -10.80 20.07
CA PHE A 172 -13.44 -9.81 19.40
C PHE A 172 -13.79 -8.40 19.87
N GLN A 173 -12.78 -7.61 20.31
CA GLN A 173 -12.96 -6.30 20.96
C GLN A 173 -13.91 -6.34 22.18
N ASN A 174 -13.95 -7.45 22.91
CA ASN A 174 -14.81 -7.63 24.10
C ASN A 174 -14.03 -7.47 25.42
N GLY A 175 -12.76 -7.05 25.36
CA GLY A 175 -11.94 -6.80 26.54
C GLY A 175 -12.06 -5.36 27.03
N THR A 176 -11.31 -5.04 28.09
CA THR A 176 -11.18 -3.66 28.61
C THR A 176 -10.46 -2.74 27.63
N LEU A 177 -9.52 -3.28 26.85
CA LEU A 177 -8.81 -2.56 25.82
C LEU A 177 -9.46 -2.82 24.46
N ILE A 178 -9.77 -1.75 23.74
CA ILE A 178 -10.27 -1.79 22.36
C ILE A 178 -9.17 -1.26 21.44
N GLY A 179 -8.76 -2.08 20.47
CA GLY A 179 -7.63 -1.77 19.58
C GLY A 179 -8.01 -1.07 18.29
N GLY A 180 -9.27 -1.16 17.90
CA GLY A 180 -9.75 -0.68 16.61
C GLY A 180 -11.19 -1.08 16.35
N GLY A 181 -11.46 -1.51 15.13
CA GLY A 181 -12.80 -1.81 14.64
C GLY A 181 -13.37 -3.09 15.21
N ARG A 182 -14.70 -3.18 15.21
CA ARG A 182 -15.45 -4.41 15.50
C ARG A 182 -15.76 -5.13 14.20
N LEU A 183 -15.91 -6.45 14.30
CA LEU A 183 -16.37 -7.30 13.22
C LEU A 183 -17.84 -7.65 13.43
N ASP A 184 -18.55 -7.98 12.35
CA ASP A 184 -19.92 -8.46 12.41
C ASP A 184 -19.92 -9.94 12.83
N ALA A 185 -20.45 -10.21 14.02
CA ALA A 185 -20.51 -11.56 14.60
C ALA A 185 -21.39 -12.52 13.77
N ASN A 186 -22.34 -12.00 12.99
CA ASN A 186 -23.24 -12.78 12.15
C ASN A 186 -22.67 -13.03 10.75
N LYS A 187 -21.48 -12.50 10.44
CA LYS A 187 -20.85 -12.60 9.13
C LYS A 187 -19.56 -13.43 9.21
N PRO A 188 -19.39 -14.47 8.38
CA PRO A 188 -18.17 -15.27 8.39
C PRO A 188 -16.98 -14.43 7.90
N LEU A 189 -15.77 -14.77 8.36
CA LEU A 189 -14.55 -14.03 8.03
C LEU A 189 -14.35 -13.89 6.51
N ASN A 190 -14.73 -14.91 5.74
CA ASN A 190 -14.58 -14.93 4.29
C ASN A 190 -15.45 -13.90 3.54
N LYS A 191 -16.41 -13.26 4.22
CA LYS A 191 -17.25 -12.19 3.66
C LYS A 191 -16.88 -10.80 4.23
N GLN A 192 -15.93 -10.72 5.16
CA GLN A 192 -15.50 -9.46 5.78
C GLN A 192 -14.22 -8.94 5.09
N GLU A 193 -14.38 -8.38 3.89
CA GLU A 193 -13.23 -8.01 3.06
C GLU A 193 -12.35 -6.90 3.67
N ASP A 194 -12.93 -5.96 4.44
CA ASP A 194 -12.18 -4.93 5.18
C ASP A 194 -11.12 -5.57 6.12
N LEU A 195 -11.48 -6.65 6.80
CA LEU A 195 -10.56 -7.44 7.62
C LEU A 195 -9.45 -8.06 6.75
N MET A 196 -9.77 -8.63 5.60
CA MET A 196 -8.78 -9.26 4.72
C MET A 196 -7.77 -8.23 4.21
N VAL A 197 -8.24 -7.06 3.80
CA VAL A 197 -7.37 -5.96 3.37
C VAL A 197 -6.41 -5.54 4.49
N TRP A 198 -6.90 -5.48 5.73
CA TRP A 198 -6.10 -5.12 6.90
C TRP A 198 -5.07 -6.21 7.27
N MET A 199 -5.48 -7.48 7.24
CA MET A 199 -4.65 -8.63 7.62
C MET A 199 -3.43 -8.85 6.70
N ARG A 200 -3.46 -8.29 5.49
CA ARG A 200 -2.27 -8.21 4.61
C ARG A 200 -1.26 -7.21 5.18
N THR A 201 -0.34 -7.62 6.04
CA THR A 201 0.60 -6.67 6.67
C THR A 201 1.41 -5.87 5.64
N ALA A 202 1.45 -4.55 5.79
CA ALA A 202 2.25 -3.68 4.95
C ALA A 202 3.75 -3.81 5.23
N ALA A 203 4.58 -3.67 4.19
CA ALA A 203 6.03 -3.76 4.30
C ALA A 203 6.70 -2.47 4.81
N LEU A 204 6.03 -1.33 4.65
CA LEU A 204 6.53 0.01 4.98
C LEU A 204 5.62 0.66 6.05
N PRO A 205 6.16 1.62 6.85
CA PRO A 205 5.38 2.31 7.88
C PRO A 205 4.33 3.27 7.35
N THR A 206 4.51 3.74 6.12
CA THR A 206 3.52 4.52 5.37
C THR A 206 2.93 3.61 4.31
N PHE A 207 1.62 3.36 4.36
CA PHE A 207 0.97 2.44 3.43
C PHE A 207 -0.47 2.84 3.15
N ARG A 208 -0.95 2.43 1.98
CA ARG A 208 -2.35 2.58 1.56
C ARG A 208 -3.08 1.24 1.62
N LYS A 209 -4.36 1.28 1.96
CA LYS A 209 -5.25 0.12 1.99
C LYS A 209 -6.55 0.48 1.29
N LEU A 210 -7.02 -0.43 0.45
CA LEU A 210 -8.26 -0.24 -0.29
C LEU A 210 -9.44 -0.32 0.68
N TYR A 211 -10.24 0.74 0.75
CA TYR A 211 -11.46 0.82 1.55
C TYR A 211 -12.71 0.42 0.76
N GLY A 212 -12.74 0.77 -0.53
CA GLY A 212 -13.92 0.61 -1.37
C GLY A 212 -13.70 1.21 -2.76
N LYS A 213 -14.74 1.15 -3.58
CA LYS A 213 -14.78 1.80 -4.90
C LYS A 213 -16.09 2.55 -5.09
N ILE A 214 -16.02 3.69 -5.78
CA ILE A 214 -17.18 4.43 -6.29
C ILE A 214 -17.33 4.02 -7.76
N GLU A 215 -18.53 3.54 -8.12
CA GLU A 215 -18.84 3.04 -9.47
C GLU A 215 -19.58 4.10 -10.30
N THR A 216 -19.11 5.34 -10.18
CA THR A 216 -19.64 6.51 -10.87
C THR A 216 -18.48 7.43 -11.22
N ASP A 217 -18.53 8.03 -12.40
CA ASP A 217 -17.54 9.02 -12.85
C ASP A 217 -17.63 10.29 -11.99
N LEU A 218 -16.47 10.91 -11.72
CA LEU A 218 -16.39 12.24 -11.12
C LEU A 218 -15.78 13.21 -12.12
N HIS A 219 -16.39 14.38 -12.28
CA HIS A 219 -15.96 15.37 -13.26
C HIS A 219 -15.00 16.40 -12.65
N ALA A 220 -14.16 17.00 -13.48
CA ALA A 220 -13.29 18.09 -13.08
C ALA A 220 -14.10 19.22 -12.42
N ASP A 221 -13.50 19.83 -11.39
CA ASP A 221 -14.06 20.90 -10.58
C ASP A 221 -15.30 20.54 -9.73
N GLU A 222 -15.80 19.30 -9.79
CA GLU A 222 -16.83 18.83 -8.85
C GLU A 222 -16.34 18.90 -7.41
N LEU A 223 -17.24 19.32 -6.51
CA LEU A 223 -17.00 19.34 -5.07
C LEU A 223 -17.67 18.13 -4.43
N ILE A 224 -16.86 17.23 -3.89
CA ILE A 224 -17.32 16.03 -3.21
C ILE A 224 -17.27 16.26 -1.70
N THR A 225 -18.42 16.18 -1.06
CA THR A 225 -18.55 16.23 0.39
C THR A 225 -18.27 14.84 0.93
N VAL A 226 -17.25 14.72 1.79
CA VAL A 226 -16.92 13.49 2.49
C VAL A 226 -17.25 13.66 3.95
N THR A 227 -18.12 12.80 4.48
CA THR A 227 -18.35 12.72 5.93
C THR A 227 -17.59 11.53 6.46
N THR A 228 -16.66 11.77 7.39
CA THR A 228 -15.84 10.74 8.01
C THR A 228 -16.12 10.61 9.49
N GLN A 229 -16.14 9.37 9.99
CA GLN A 229 -16.10 9.10 11.43
C GLN A 229 -14.65 8.85 11.82
N ASN A 230 -14.04 9.82 12.49
CA ASN A 230 -12.63 9.81 12.88
C ASN A 230 -12.42 9.02 14.19
N ASN A 231 -12.53 7.70 14.16
CA ASN A 231 -12.48 6.80 15.32
C ASN A 231 -11.11 6.18 15.59
N TYR A 232 -10.25 6.04 14.59
CA TYR A 232 -8.99 5.30 14.71
C TYR A 232 -7.93 6.17 15.39
N ASN A 233 -7.40 5.72 16.52
CA ASN A 233 -6.41 6.48 17.27
C ASN A 233 -5.03 6.44 16.60
N SER A 234 -4.72 7.47 15.82
CA SER A 234 -3.39 7.71 15.28
C SER A 234 -2.53 8.67 16.11
N TYR A 235 -3.15 9.44 17.00
CA TYR A 235 -2.49 10.50 17.76
C TYR A 235 -1.51 9.95 18.80
N SER A 236 -1.82 8.80 19.42
CA SER A 236 -0.99 8.17 20.45
C SER A 236 0.43 7.82 20.00
N TYR A 237 0.63 7.61 18.69
CA TYR A 237 1.93 7.33 18.08
C TYR A 237 2.37 8.42 17.07
N GLY A 238 1.68 9.56 17.04
CA GLY A 238 1.99 10.69 16.16
C GLY A 238 1.84 10.36 14.66
N GLY A 239 0.96 9.42 14.32
CA GLY A 239 0.66 9.01 12.96
C GLY A 239 -0.35 9.93 12.28
N LYS A 240 -0.26 9.98 10.96
CA LYS A 240 -1.16 10.76 10.11
C LYS A 240 -2.15 9.84 9.40
N LYS A 241 -3.37 10.35 9.19
CA LYS A 241 -4.42 9.68 8.42
C LYS A 241 -4.79 10.52 7.22
N THR A 242 -4.82 9.87 6.06
CA THR A 242 -5.07 10.51 4.78
C THR A 242 -6.06 9.69 3.99
N LEU A 243 -7.08 10.36 3.46
CA LEU A 243 -8.02 9.80 2.49
C LEU A 243 -7.45 10.01 1.09
N VAL A 244 -7.49 8.98 0.26
CA VAL A 244 -7.02 9.04 -1.13
C VAL A 244 -8.09 8.50 -2.06
N LEU A 245 -8.51 9.31 -3.02
CA LEU A 245 -9.28 8.86 -4.18
C LEU A 245 -8.33 8.69 -5.36
N SER A 246 -8.37 7.56 -6.04
CA SER A 246 -7.47 7.28 -7.16
C SER A 246 -8.19 6.56 -8.29
N THR A 247 -7.90 6.92 -9.53
CA THR A 247 -8.14 6.03 -10.67
C THR A 247 -7.06 4.93 -10.71
N ALA A 248 -7.27 3.90 -11.53
CA ALA A 248 -6.23 2.90 -11.80
C ALA A 248 -5.72 3.04 -13.23
N GLY A 249 -4.40 2.98 -13.39
CA GLY A 249 -3.74 2.81 -14.67
C GLY A 249 -3.41 1.34 -14.94
N VAL A 250 -2.88 1.06 -16.13
CA VAL A 250 -2.44 -0.29 -16.54
C VAL A 250 -1.36 -0.85 -15.60
N LEU A 251 -0.51 0.03 -15.05
CA LEU A 251 0.57 -0.32 -14.12
C LEU A 251 0.16 -0.21 -12.64
N GLY A 252 -1.13 -0.04 -12.36
CA GLY A 252 -1.67 0.18 -11.03
C GLY A 252 -1.84 1.66 -10.68
N GLY A 253 -1.43 2.06 -9.48
CA GLY A 253 -1.53 3.44 -9.00
C GLY A 253 -0.47 4.37 -9.60
N LYS A 254 -0.52 5.64 -9.20
CA LYS A 254 0.45 6.66 -9.66
C LYS A 254 1.83 6.39 -9.08
N ASN A 255 2.76 5.94 -9.91
CA ASN A 255 4.15 5.72 -9.51
C ASN A 255 5.13 5.90 -10.67
N ASN A 256 5.88 7.01 -10.65
CA ASN A 256 6.87 7.33 -11.68
C ASN A 256 8.24 6.66 -11.44
N PHE A 257 8.44 5.96 -10.31
CA PHE A 257 9.75 5.37 -9.96
C PHE A 257 10.24 4.38 -11.01
N LEU A 258 9.39 3.42 -11.40
CA LEU A 258 9.77 2.38 -12.36
C LEU A 258 10.20 3.00 -13.69
N GLY A 259 9.38 3.92 -14.23
CA GLY A 259 9.69 4.59 -15.48
C GLY A 259 10.96 5.44 -15.41
N ARG A 260 11.18 6.17 -14.32
CA ARG A 260 12.43 6.92 -14.08
C ARG A 260 13.65 5.99 -14.01
N ALA A 261 13.54 4.84 -13.34
CA ALA A 261 14.62 3.86 -13.26
C ALA A 261 15.00 3.33 -14.65
N TYR A 262 14.02 2.97 -15.47
CA TYR A 262 14.25 2.54 -16.86
C TYR A 262 14.93 3.62 -17.70
N VAL A 263 14.47 4.88 -17.64
CA VAL A 263 15.10 5.98 -18.37
C VAL A 263 16.54 6.22 -17.89
N MET A 264 16.78 6.25 -16.58
CA MET A 264 18.11 6.49 -16.03
C MET A 264 19.12 5.41 -16.43
N VAL A 265 18.73 4.13 -16.29
CA VAL A 265 19.60 3.00 -16.69
C VAL A 265 19.80 2.99 -18.21
N GLY A 266 18.73 3.20 -18.98
CA GLY A 266 18.82 3.25 -20.44
C GLY A 266 19.73 4.37 -20.96
N MET A 267 19.62 5.57 -20.38
CA MET A 267 20.50 6.69 -20.72
C MET A 267 21.95 6.42 -20.34
N ALA A 268 22.21 5.85 -19.15
CA ALA A 268 23.56 5.49 -18.74
C ALA A 268 24.20 4.46 -19.69
N CYS A 269 23.45 3.42 -20.10
CA CYS A 269 23.92 2.43 -21.08
C CYS A 269 24.17 3.05 -22.46
N LEU A 270 23.29 3.95 -22.93
CA LEU A 270 23.45 4.60 -24.23
C LEU A 270 24.68 5.52 -24.26
N LEU A 271 24.86 6.35 -23.23
CA LEU A 271 26.03 7.25 -23.13
C LEU A 271 27.33 6.47 -23.02
N LEU A 272 27.38 5.42 -22.20
CA LEU A 272 28.56 4.56 -22.09
C LEU A 272 28.83 3.82 -23.40
N GLY A 273 27.79 3.32 -24.07
CA GLY A 273 27.90 2.69 -25.37
C GLY A 273 28.52 3.63 -26.40
N LEU A 274 27.99 4.83 -26.55
CA LEU A 274 28.47 5.88 -27.46
C LEU A 274 29.92 6.31 -27.16
N PHE A 275 30.24 6.48 -25.87
CA PHE A 275 31.59 6.81 -25.43
C PHE A 275 32.61 5.72 -25.82
N LEU A 276 32.27 4.44 -25.58
CA LEU A 276 33.12 3.32 -25.97
C LEU A 276 33.27 3.21 -27.50
N THR A 277 32.22 3.45 -28.28
CA THR A 277 32.34 3.52 -29.75
C THR A 277 33.28 4.63 -30.18
N LEU A 278 33.17 5.83 -29.59
CA LEU A 278 34.06 6.94 -29.88
C LEU A 278 35.52 6.60 -29.55
N LEU A 279 35.78 5.98 -28.39
CA LEU A 279 37.13 5.54 -28.03
C LEU A 279 37.69 4.50 -29.00
N CYS A 280 36.88 3.53 -29.44
CA CYS A 280 37.32 2.55 -30.44
C CYS A 280 37.64 3.18 -31.80
N ILE A 281 36.97 4.28 -32.17
CA ILE A 281 37.23 5.01 -33.42
C ILE A 281 38.48 5.90 -33.29
N VAL A 282 38.65 6.59 -32.17
CA VAL A 282 39.79 7.52 -31.94
C VAL A 282 41.08 6.77 -31.60
N PHE A 283 40.98 5.69 -30.82
CA PHE A 283 42.08 4.83 -30.40
C PHE A 283 41.84 3.41 -30.89
N PRO A 284 41.91 3.15 -32.21
CA PRO A 284 41.80 1.80 -32.73
C PRO A 284 42.95 0.96 -32.18
N MET A 285 42.64 0.00 -31.31
CA MET A 285 43.67 -0.93 -30.81
C MET A 285 44.18 -1.76 -32.00
N LYS A 286 45.44 -1.53 -32.40
CA LYS A 286 46.16 -2.42 -33.32
C LYS A 286 46.46 -3.73 -32.59
N GLU A 287 46.32 -4.86 -33.29
CA GLU A 287 46.61 -6.19 -32.75
C GLU A 287 48.03 -6.35 -32.18
N GLU A 288 48.97 -5.47 -32.53
CA GLU A 288 50.34 -5.45 -32.02
C GLU A 288 50.45 -5.34 -30.49
N HIS A 289 49.42 -4.82 -29.79
CA HIS A 289 49.39 -4.74 -28.33
C HIS A 289 48.86 -6.01 -27.63
N LEU A 290 48.25 -6.94 -28.37
CA LEU A 290 47.76 -8.23 -27.88
C LEU A 290 48.78 -9.36 -28.09
N ALA A 291 49.81 -9.13 -28.91
CA ALA A 291 50.97 -10.00 -28.99
C ALA A 291 51.77 -9.89 -27.69
N LEU A 292 51.52 -10.79 -26.73
CA LEU A 292 52.46 -11.08 -25.66
C LEU A 292 53.84 -11.31 -26.30
N ARG A 293 54.77 -10.35 -26.14
CA ARG A 293 56.19 -10.58 -26.43
C ARG A 293 56.65 -11.68 -25.50
N TYR A 294 56.54 -12.94 -25.94
CA TYR A 294 57.31 -14.02 -25.34
C TYR A 294 58.78 -13.67 -25.59
N PRO A 295 59.60 -13.43 -24.56
CA PRO A 295 61.02 -13.23 -24.79
C PRO A 295 61.58 -14.54 -25.36
N THR A 296 62.08 -14.49 -26.60
CA THR A 296 62.86 -15.58 -27.17
C THR A 296 64.09 -15.77 -26.29
N SER A 297 64.13 -16.88 -25.57
CA SER A 297 65.30 -17.30 -24.81
C SER A 297 66.47 -17.52 -25.76
N ARG A 298 67.41 -16.57 -25.80
CA ARG A 298 68.76 -16.83 -26.31
C ARG A 298 69.56 -17.55 -25.23
N LEU A 299 69.67 -18.87 -25.34
CA LEU A 299 70.75 -19.60 -24.69
C LEU A 299 72.02 -19.48 -25.55
N PRO A 300 73.21 -19.27 -24.94
CA PRO A 300 74.41 -18.83 -25.63
C PRO A 300 75.08 -19.97 -26.41
N ARG A 301 75.68 -19.63 -27.56
CA ARG A 301 76.63 -20.49 -28.27
C ARG A 301 77.77 -20.88 -27.32
N ARG A 302 77.99 -22.18 -27.15
CA ARG A 302 79.29 -22.76 -26.79
C ARG A 302 79.95 -23.24 -28.06
#